data_AF-A0A9X3FYM4-F1
#
_entry.id   AF-A0A9X3FYM4-F1
#
_cell.length_a   1.000
_cell.length_b   1.000
_cell.length_c   1.000
_cell.angle_alpha   90.00
_cell.angle_beta   90.00
_cell.angle_gamma   90.00
#
_symmetry.space_group_name_H-M   'P 1'
#
loop_
_entity.id
_entity.type
_entity.pdbx_description
1 polymer ?
#
loop_
_entity_poly.entity_id
_entity_poly.type
_entity_poly.pdbx_seq_one_letter_code
_entity_poly.pdbx_strand_id
1 'polypeptide(L)'
;MITVGSRRRNQPAPPHVLYEALTTPNHDLARPWLLLLDDELQPDILTAEKPDLVVWSSLWKRRPEARIRFELPGDRSGYGTDLS
;
A
#
# COMPACT_ATOMS: atom_id res chain seq x y z
N MET A 1 -2.94 -18.08 6.27
CA MET A 1 -2.80 -16.68 6.71
C MET A 1 -4.18 -16.19 7.10
N ILE A 2 -4.36 -15.56 8.26
CA ILE A 2 -5.68 -15.09 8.72
C ILE A 2 -5.77 -13.59 8.42
N THR A 3 -6.80 -13.19 7.69
CA THR A 3 -7.07 -11.77 7.43
C THR A 3 -7.80 -11.16 8.62
N VAL A 4 -7.19 -10.15 9.24
CA VAL A 4 -7.74 -9.46 10.42
C VAL A 4 -8.68 -8.32 10.03
N GLY A 5 -8.58 -7.83 8.78
CA GLY A 5 -9.46 -6.82 8.21
C GLY A 5 -9.17 -6.62 6.72
N SER A 6 -10.13 -6.09 5.98
CA SER A 6 -9.97 -5.69 4.58
C SER A 6 -10.77 -4.41 4.31
N ARG A 7 -10.28 -3.58 3.39
CA ARG A 7 -10.97 -2.37 2.98
C ARG A 7 -10.70 -2.09 1.51
N ARG A 8 -11.77 -1.90 0.74
CA ARG A 8 -11.68 -1.45 -0.65
C ARG A 8 -12.02 0.03 -0.78
N ARG A 9 -11.25 0.76 -1.58
CA ARG A 9 -11.52 2.16 -1.93
C ARG A 9 -11.04 2.45 -3.35
N ASN A 10 -11.91 3.01 -4.18
CA ASN A 10 -11.52 3.51 -5.48
C ASN A 10 -10.59 4.72 -5.33
N GLN A 11 -9.50 4.70 -6.08
CA GLN A 11 -8.51 5.76 -6.19
C GLN A 11 -8.52 6.27 -7.63
N PRO A 12 -8.46 7.60 -7.85
CA PRO A 12 -8.45 8.17 -9.18
C PRO A 12 -7.14 7.89 -9.95
N ALA A 13 -6.08 7.51 -9.23
CA ALA A 13 -4.80 7.18 -9.84
C ALA A 13 -4.82 5.77 -10.46
N PRO A 14 -4.18 5.56 -11.62
CA PRO A 14 -4.07 4.24 -12.23
C PRO A 14 -3.12 3.32 -11.44
N PRO A 15 -3.20 1.98 -11.62
CA PRO A 15 -2.47 1.02 -10.80
C PRO A 15 -0.96 1.24 -10.71
N HIS A 16 -0.32 1.59 -11.83
CA HIS A 16 1.13 1.81 -11.87
C HIS A 16 1.58 3.02 -11.03
N VAL A 17 0.74 4.06 -10.92
CA VAL A 17 1.04 5.24 -10.07
C VAL A 17 0.93 4.87 -8.60
N LEU A 18 -0.10 4.11 -8.21
CA LEU A 18 -0.20 3.63 -6.83
C LEU A 18 0.92 2.65 -6.48
N TYR A 19 1.28 1.76 -7.40
CA TYR A 19 2.42 0.86 -7.23
C TYR A 19 3.70 1.64 -6.94
N GLU A 20 4.00 2.69 -7.72
CA GLU A 20 5.19 3.53 -7.53
C GLU A 20 5.14 4.27 -6.19
N ALA A 21 3.98 4.83 -5.81
CA ALA A 21 3.79 5.48 -4.52
C ALA A 21 4.02 4.49 -3.35
N LEU A 22 3.48 3.27 -3.43
CA LEU A 22 3.58 2.24 -2.40
C LEU A 22 4.97 1.62 -2.30
N THR A 23 5.72 1.57 -3.39
CA THR A 23 7.11 1.06 -3.40
C THR A 23 8.13 2.14 -3.07
N THR A 24 7.77 3.43 -3.21
CA THR A 24 8.65 4.56 -2.90
C THR A 24 7.89 5.63 -2.11
N PRO A 25 7.47 5.36 -0.86
CA PRO A 25 6.63 6.27 -0.09
C PRO A 25 7.28 7.63 0.22
N ASN A 26 8.61 7.70 0.22
CA ASN A 26 9.39 8.91 0.50
C ASN A 26 9.98 9.56 -0.77
N HIS A 27 9.39 9.33 -1.94
CA HIS A 27 9.89 9.89 -3.20
C HIS A 27 9.91 11.43 -3.20
N ASP A 28 8.88 12.07 -2.64
CA ASP A 28 8.80 13.52 -2.46
C ASP A 28 8.80 13.87 -0.97
N LEU A 29 9.97 14.22 -0.44
CA LEU A 29 10.12 14.62 0.96
C LEU A 29 9.37 15.91 1.31
N ALA A 30 9.01 16.74 0.33
CA ALA A 30 8.22 17.96 0.55
C ALA A 30 6.71 17.66 0.65
N ARG A 31 6.27 16.45 0.23
CA ARG A 31 4.87 16.02 0.24
C ARG A 31 4.75 14.56 0.72
N PRO A 32 5.10 14.28 1.99
CA PRO A 32 4.92 12.96 2.55
C PRO A 32 3.44 12.61 2.63
N TRP A 33 3.07 11.44 2.11
CA TRP A 33 1.71 10.92 2.21
C TRP A 33 1.60 9.81 3.26
N LEU A 34 2.69 9.08 3.51
CA LEU A 34 2.77 8.08 4.58
C LEU A 34 3.23 8.76 5.88
N LEU A 35 2.25 9.18 6.68
CA LEU A 35 2.47 9.77 7.99
C LEU A 35 2.27 8.67 9.04
N LEU A 36 3.35 8.27 9.72
CA LEU A 36 3.35 7.22 10.73
C LEU A 36 3.08 7.80 12.12
N LEU A 37 2.33 7.06 12.94
CA LEU A 37 2.14 7.38 14.36
C LEU A 37 3.35 6.95 15.22
N ASP A 38 3.41 7.40 16.48
CA ASP A 38 4.55 7.14 17.38
C ASP A 38 4.82 5.64 17.64
N ASP A 39 3.80 4.80 17.58
CA ASP A 39 3.89 3.34 17.74
C ASP A 39 3.98 2.57 16.42
N GLU A 40 4.03 3.30 15.30
CA GLU A 40 4.21 2.74 13.96
C GLU A 40 5.68 2.82 13.50
N LEU A 41 6.01 2.03 12.48
CA LEU A 41 7.32 1.91 11.88
C LEU A 41 7.19 1.97 10.36
N GLN A 42 8.26 2.44 9.70
CA GLN A 42 8.32 2.40 8.25
C GLN A 42 8.33 0.93 7.79
N PRO A 43 7.45 0.54 6.86
CA PRO A 43 7.38 -0.84 6.39
C PRO A 43 8.52 -1.15 5.41
N ASP A 44 8.94 -2.40 5.42
CA ASP A 44 9.73 -3.00 4.37
C ASP A 44 8.81 -3.56 3.28
N ILE A 45 9.29 -3.56 2.04
CA ILE A 45 8.60 -4.20 0.92
C ILE A 45 8.95 -5.69 0.92
N LEU A 46 7.95 -6.53 1.21
CA LEU A 46 8.11 -7.99 1.21
C LEU A 46 7.85 -8.58 -0.18
N THR A 47 6.94 -7.99 -0.95
CA THR A 47 6.60 -8.40 -2.31
C THR A 47 6.17 -7.19 -3.11
N ALA A 48 6.59 -7.10 -4.37
CA ALA A 48 6.15 -6.07 -5.28
C ALA A 48 6.08 -6.65 -6.71
N GLU A 49 4.87 -6.85 -7.21
CA GLU A 49 4.61 -7.34 -8.57
C GLU A 49 3.93 -6.20 -9.33
N LYS A 50 4.64 -5.60 -10.29
CA LYS A 50 4.14 -4.43 -11.01
C LYS A 50 3.09 -4.86 -12.06
N PRO A 51 1.95 -4.16 -12.17
CA PRO A 51 1.43 -3.10 -11.29
C PRO A 51 0.46 -3.61 -10.22
N ASP A 52 0.24 -4.92 -10.11
CA ASP A 52 -0.96 -5.50 -9.51
C ASP A 52 -0.91 -5.69 -7.98
N LEU A 53 0.28 -5.77 -7.40
CA LEU A 53 0.43 -6.17 -5.99
C LEU A 53 1.64 -5.51 -5.30
N VAL A 54 1.39 -5.00 -4.10
CA VAL A 54 2.44 -4.66 -3.12
C VAL A 54 2.10 -5.28 -1.77
N VAL A 55 3.08 -5.90 -1.12
CA VAL A 55 2.97 -6.40 0.25
C VAL A 55 4.02 -5.74 1.11
N TRP A 56 3.56 -5.05 2.14
CA TRP A 56 4.37 -4.44 3.17
C TRP A 56 4.51 -5.35 4.40
N SER A 57 5.64 -5.22 5.09
CA SER A 57 5.78 -5.70 6.47
C SER A 57 4.87 -4.91 7.42
N SER A 58 4.83 -5.32 8.68
CA SER A 58 3.96 -4.67 9.66
C SER A 58 4.37 -3.23 9.90
N LEU A 59 3.38 -2.34 10.01
CA LEU A 59 3.57 -0.99 10.55
C LEU A 59 3.66 -1.01 12.09
N TRP A 60 3.05 -1.99 12.76
CA TRP A 60 2.85 -1.93 14.20
C TRP A 60 3.89 -2.73 14.97
N LYS A 61 4.60 -2.05 15.88
CA LYS A 61 5.60 -2.67 16.78
C LYS A 61 5.04 -3.86 17.58
N ARG A 62 3.76 -3.79 17.96
CA ARG A 62 3.08 -4.82 18.76
C ARG A 62 2.63 -6.04 17.95
N ARG A 63 2.65 -5.96 16.62
CA ARG A 63 2.27 -7.05 15.71
C ARG A 63 3.30 -7.20 14.59
N PRO A 64 4.57 -7.51 14.90
CA PRO A 64 5.64 -7.54 13.92
C PRO A 64 5.41 -8.57 12.79
N GLU A 65 4.59 -9.60 13.04
CA GLU A 65 4.22 -10.64 12.09
C GLU A 65 3.12 -10.25 11.11
N ALA A 66 2.42 -9.13 11.36
CA ALA A 66 1.37 -8.66 10.47
C ALA A 66 1.95 -8.26 9.11
N ARG A 67 1.14 -8.41 8.07
CA ARG A 67 1.49 -7.99 6.71
C ARG A 67 0.33 -7.22 6.14
N ILE A 68 0.63 -6.18 5.38
CA ILE A 68 -0.37 -5.36 4.70
C ILE A 68 -0.26 -5.66 3.22
N ARG A 69 -1.33 -6.17 2.64
CA ARG A 69 -1.42 -6.52 1.22
C ARG A 69 -2.26 -5.45 0.53
N PHE A 70 -1.72 -4.90 -0.55
CA PHE A 70 -2.40 -3.96 -1.43
C PHE A 70 -2.58 -4.60 -2.79
N GLU A 71 -3.82 -4.87 -3.18
CA GLU A 71 -4.16 -5.26 -4.54
C GLU A 71 -4.56 -4.03 -5.33
N LEU A 72 -4.06 -3.94 -6.57
CA LEU A 72 -4.18 -2.75 -7.41
C LEU A 72 -4.95 -3.04 -8.72
N PRO A 73 -6.17 -3.62 -8.67
CA PRO A 73 -6.92 -3.86 -9.89
C PRO A 73 -7.35 -2.53 -10.50
N GLY A 74 -7.21 -2.40 -11.82
CA GLY A 74 -7.80 -1.30 -12.56
C GLY A 74 -9.30 -1.22 -12.32
N ASP A 75 -9.83 -0.01 -12.18
CA ASP A 75 -11.27 0.18 -12.01
C ASP A 75 -12.02 -0.02 -13.34
N ARG A 76 -13.36 0.05 -13.29
CA ARG A 76 -14.21 -0.15 -14.47
C ARG A 76 -14.00 0.88 -15.57
N SER A 77 -13.46 2.06 -15.24
CA SER A 77 -13.20 3.11 -16.21
C SER A 77 -11.89 2.88 -16.97
N GLY A 78 -10.99 2.06 -16.41
CA GLY A 78 -9.65 1.82 -16.95
C GLY A 78 -8.62 2.90 -16.59
N TYR A 79 -9.03 3.94 -15.85
CA TYR A 79 -8.17 5.05 -15.46
C TYR A 79 -7.82 5.06 -13.97
N GLY A 80 -8.69 4.51 -13.12
CA GLY A 80 -8.51 4.45 -11.68
C GLY A 80 -8.09 3.08 -11.18
N THR A 81 -7.96 2.95 -9.85
CA THR A 81 -7.63 1.69 -9.17
C THR A 81 -8.63 1.41 -8.07
N ASP A 82 -9.19 0.22 -8.06
CA ASP A 82 -10.03 -0.27 -6.97
C ASP A 82 -9.18 -0.91 -5.87
N LEU A 83 -8.35 -0.08 -5.21
CA LEU A 83 -7.40 -0.49 -4.17
C LEU A 83 -8.11 -1.29 -3.07
N SER A 84 -7.60 -2.48 -2.75
CA SER A 84 -8.12 -3.36 -1.68
C SER A 84 -7.06 -4.01 -0.82
#